data_AF-A0A1I4UPG2-F1
#
_entry.id   AF-A0A1I4UPG2-F1
#
_cell.length_a   1.000
_cell.length_b   1.000
_cell.length_c   1.000
_cell.angle_alpha   90.00
_cell.angle_beta   90.00
_cell.angle_gamma   90.00
#
_symmetry.space_group_name_H-M   'P 1'
#
loop_
_entity.id
_entity.type
_entity.pdbx_description
1 polymer ?
#
loop_
_entity_poly.entity_id
_entity_poly.type
_entity_poly.pdbx_seq_one_letter_code
_entity_poly.pdbx_strand_id
1 'polypeptide(L)'
;MSNQPQIPTDFWSELERNVSSNVDDALNTGEIPRELLISYLRDLEIMARTACDRRQTIQIIASARSVLGDRTAVEPQNRPFTYAVA
;
A
#
# COMPACT_ATOMS: atom_id res chain seq x y z
N MET A 1 -19.24 22.24 -3.02
CA MET A 1 -19.39 20.89 -3.58
C MET A 1 -17.99 20.36 -3.86
N SER A 2 -17.48 19.46 -3.03
CA SER A 2 -16.13 18.92 -3.19
C SER A 2 -16.15 17.85 -4.28
N ASN A 3 -15.75 18.21 -5.50
CA ASN A 3 -15.40 17.23 -6.54
C ASN A 3 -14.09 16.56 -6.12
N GLN A 4 -14.16 15.64 -5.15
CA GLN A 4 -13.07 14.71 -4.92
C GLN A 4 -13.04 13.76 -6.14
N PRO A 5 -11.90 13.61 -6.84
CA PRO A 5 -11.79 12.60 -7.87
C PRO A 5 -12.06 11.25 -7.23
N GLN A 6 -13.17 10.61 -7.61
CA GLN A 6 -13.45 9.25 -7.16
C GLN A 6 -12.43 8.34 -7.82
N ILE A 7 -11.55 7.76 -7.01
CA ILE A 7 -10.61 6.74 -7.49
C ILE A 7 -11.44 5.58 -8.04
N PRO A 8 -11.24 5.17 -9.30
CA PRO A 8 -11.99 4.07 -9.88
C PRO A 8 -11.86 2.80 -9.05
N THR A 9 -12.96 2.06 -8.89
CA THR A 9 -13.01 0.81 -8.10
C THR A 9 -11.96 -0.22 -8.53
N ASP A 10 -11.59 -0.23 -9.81
CA ASP A 10 -10.63 -1.17 -10.40
C ASP A 10 -9.18 -0.75 -10.20
N PHE A 11 -8.93 0.53 -9.91
CA PHE A 11 -7.59 1.07 -9.68
C PHE A 11 -6.87 0.29 -8.57
N TRP A 12 -7.55 0.05 -7.45
CA TRP A 12 -6.96 -0.66 -6.32
C TRP A 12 -6.64 -2.12 -6.65
N SER A 13 -7.52 -2.78 -7.40
CA SER A 13 -7.31 -4.16 -7.83
C SER A 13 -6.12 -4.29 -8.79
N GLU A 14 -5.92 -3.29 -9.66
CA GLU A 14 -4.77 -3.23 -10.55
C GLU A 14 -3.48 -2.90 -9.79
N LEU A 15 -3.56 -1.95 -8.85
CA LEU A 15 -2.45 -1.61 -7.97
C LEU A 15 -1.94 -2.82 -7.19
N GLU A 16 -2.83 -3.65 -6.64
CA GLU A 16 -2.46 -4.87 -5.91
C GLU A 16 -1.66 -5.86 -6.78
N ARG A 17 -2.05 -6.01 -8.06
CA ARG A 17 -1.31 -6.84 -9.01
C ARG A 17 0.07 -6.25 -9.33
N ASN A 18 0.12 -4.94 -9.57
CA ASN A 18 1.36 -4.24 -9.88
C ASN A 18 2.35 -4.26 -8.70
N VAL A 19 1.87 -4.08 -7.47
CA VAL A 19 2.69 -4.20 -6.26
C VAL A 19 3.32 -5.60 -6.18
N SER A 20 2.54 -6.64 -6.45
CA SER A 20 3.03 -8.01 -6.39
C SER A 20 4.09 -8.28 -7.47
N SER A 21 3.87 -7.81 -8.71
CA SER A 21 4.85 -7.93 -9.80
C SER A 21 6.15 -7.19 -9.48
N ASN A 22 6.05 -5.92 -9.05
CA ASN A 22 7.23 -5.10 -8.77
C ASN A 22 8.07 -5.66 -7.63
N VAL A 23 7.44 -6.27 -6.61
CA VAL A 23 8.15 -6.94 -5.52
C VAL A 23 8.90 -8.16 -6.07
N ASP A 24 8.28 -8.95 -6.93
CA ASP A 24 8.94 -10.10 -7.56
C ASP A 24 10.17 -9.66 -8.37
N ASP A 25 10.03 -8.61 -9.18
CA ASP A 25 11.13 -8.03 -9.96
C ASP A 25 12.26 -7.52 -9.04
N ALA A 26 11.93 -6.80 -7.96
CA ALA A 26 12.91 -6.31 -7.00
C ALA A 26 13.63 -7.42 -6.20
N LEU A 27 13.00 -8.59 -6.06
CA LEU A 27 13.57 -9.74 -5.35
C LEU A 27 14.40 -10.63 -6.26
N ASN A 28 13.92 -10.90 -7.47
CA ASN A 28 14.44 -11.97 -8.34
C ASN A 28 15.25 -11.45 -9.52
N THR A 29 14.87 -10.33 -10.13
CA THR A 29 15.50 -9.81 -11.34
C THR A 29 16.47 -8.66 -11.03
N GLY A 30 16.20 -7.91 -9.96
CA GLY A 30 16.95 -6.70 -9.62
C GLY A 30 16.67 -5.54 -10.57
N GLU A 31 15.66 -5.65 -11.44
CA GLU A 31 15.26 -4.60 -12.39
C GLU A 31 14.76 -3.34 -11.67
N ILE A 32 14.19 -3.53 -10.48
CA ILE A 32 13.75 -2.43 -9.62
C ILE A 32 14.63 -2.37 -8.37
N PRO A 33 15.32 -1.24 -8.13
CA PRO A 33 16.05 -1.04 -6.89
C PRO A 33 15.10 -1.11 -5.67
N ARG A 34 15.43 -1.95 -4.69
CA ARG A 34 14.57 -2.18 -3.51
C ARG A 34 14.25 -0.89 -2.74
N GLU A 35 15.22 0.00 -2.59
CA GLU A 35 15.05 1.29 -1.89
C GLU A 35 14.04 2.21 -2.59
N LEU A 36 14.06 2.21 -3.92
CA LEU A 36 13.11 2.98 -4.74
C LEU A 36 11.70 2.41 -4.58
N LEU A 37 11.56 1.08 -4.65
CA LEU A 37 10.28 0.41 -4.49
C LEU A 37 9.71 0.59 -3.07
N ILE A 38 10.55 0.50 -2.04
CA ILE A 38 10.15 0.78 -0.66
C ILE A 38 9.57 2.20 -0.55
N SER A 39 10.26 3.20 -1.08
CA SER A 39 9.81 4.60 -1.03
C SER A 39 8.46 4.78 -1.73
N TYR A 40 8.32 4.23 -2.94
CA TYR A 40 7.07 4.23 -3.69
C TYR A 40 5.92 3.57 -2.92
N LEU A 41 6.17 2.41 -2.29
CA LEU A 41 5.16 1.71 -1.50
C LEU A 41 4.77 2.47 -0.23
N ARG A 42 5.68 3.26 0.37
CA ARG A 42 5.30 4.13 1.51
C ARG A 42 4.27 5.17 1.09
N ASP A 43 4.52 5.84 -0.03
CA ASP A 43 3.61 6.87 -0.55
C ASP A 43 2.25 6.27 -0.91
N LEU A 44 2.24 5.07 -1.51
CA LEU A 44 1.02 4.33 -1.78
C LEU A 44 0.28 3.94 -0.50
N GLU A 45 0.97 3.53 0.57
CA GLU A 45 0.30 3.18 1.82
C GLU A 45 -0.36 4.40 2.47
N ILE A 46 0.31 5.55 2.45
CA ILE A 46 -0.25 6.83 2.93
C ILE A 46 -1.51 7.18 2.12
N MET A 47 -1.45 7.07 0.80
CA MET A 47 -2.58 7.31 -0.09
C MET A 47 -3.72 6.30 0.17
N ALA A 48 -3.43 5.01 0.26
CA ALA A 48 -4.43 3.98 0.50
C ALA A 48 -5.12 4.16 1.86
N ARG A 49 -4.39 4.54 2.91
CA ARG A 49 -4.98 4.82 4.23
C ARG A 49 -5.92 6.03 4.25
N THR A 50 -5.80 6.95 3.29
CA THR A 50 -6.65 8.15 3.22
C THR A 50 -7.82 7.99 2.25
N ALA A 51 -7.63 7.25 1.15
CA ALA A 51 -8.57 7.20 0.04
C ALA A 51 -9.16 5.81 -0.26
N CYS A 52 -8.62 4.74 0.35
CA CYS A 52 -9.08 3.38 0.13
C CYS A 52 -9.88 2.89 1.34
N ASP A 53 -11.09 2.38 1.09
CA ASP A 53 -11.93 1.68 2.06
C ASP A 53 -11.53 0.20 2.20
N ARG A 54 -10.68 -0.33 1.31
CA ARG A 54 -10.25 -1.72 1.30
C ARG A 54 -9.03 -1.94 2.19
N ARG A 55 -9.27 -2.58 3.33
CA ARG A 55 -8.20 -3.03 4.24
C ARG A 55 -7.19 -3.96 3.57
N GLN A 56 -7.65 -4.80 2.64
CA GLN A 56 -6.80 -5.74 1.89
C GLN A 56 -5.70 -5.02 1.11
N THR A 57 -6.04 -3.93 0.40
CA THR A 57 -5.07 -3.15 -0.38
C THR A 57 -3.97 -2.58 0.51
N ILE A 58 -4.34 -1.99 1.65
CA ILE A 58 -3.38 -1.47 2.64
C ILE A 58 -2.46 -2.59 3.16
N GLN A 59 -3.02 -3.77 3.44
CA GLN A 59 -2.26 -4.92 3.92
C GLN A 59 -1.29 -5.47 2.87
N ILE A 60 -1.68 -5.51 1.59
CA ILE A 60 -0.80 -5.93 0.49
C ILE A 60 0.39 -4.99 0.39
N ILE A 61 0.16 -3.67 0.41
CA ILE A 61 1.24 -2.66 0.35
C ILE A 61 2.17 -2.77 1.56
N ALA A 62 1.62 -2.86 2.78
CA ALA A 62 2.42 -2.98 4.00
C ALA A 62 3.24 -4.28 4.03
N SER A 63 2.66 -5.37 3.53
CA SER A 63 3.36 -6.67 3.44
C SER A 63 4.46 -6.64 2.40
N ALA A 64 4.22 -6.03 1.23
CA ALA A 64 5.23 -5.82 0.20
C ALA A 64 6.46 -5.07 0.74
N ARG A 65 6.24 -3.98 1.48
CA ARG A 65 7.31 -3.24 2.15
C ARG A 65 8.10 -4.11 3.13
N SER A 66 7.38 -4.88 3.96
CA SER A 66 7.98 -5.78 4.94
C SER A 66 8.87 -6.85 4.30
N VAL A 67 8.43 -7.39 3.15
CA VAL A 67 9.19 -8.37 2.35
C VAL A 67 10.47 -7.75 1.78
N LEU A 68 10.41 -6.49 1.35
CA LEU A 68 11.58 -5.76 0.85
C LEU A 68 12.53 -5.30 1.98
N GLY A 69 12.14 -5.48 3.24
CA GLY A 69 12.95 -5.17 4.43
C GLY A 69 12.52 -3.91 5.19
N ASP A 70 11.50 -3.19 4.72
CA ASP A 70 10.96 -2.01 5.40
C ASP A 70 9.82 -2.37 6.36
N ARG A 71 10.14 -2.39 7.65
CA ARG A 71 9.18 -2.67 8.74
C ARG A 71 8.71 -1.43 9.47
N THR A 72 9.01 -0.24 8.95
CA THR A 72 8.58 1.01 9.59
C THR A 72 7.07 1.17 9.52
N ALA A 73 6.48 1.51 10.66
CA ALA A 73 5.05 1.77 10.72
C ALA A 73 4.69 3.04 9.94
N VAL A 74 3.67 2.97 9.10
CA VAL A 74 2.97 4.17 8.61
C VAL A 74 1.76 4.36 9.51
N GLU A 75 1.84 5.37 10.38
CA GLU A 75 0.76 5.68 11.30
C GLU A 75 -0.51 6.11 10.54
N PRO A 76 -1.70 5.65 10.97
CA PRO A 76 -2.94 6.21 10.46
C PRO A 76 -3.04 7.67 10.90
N GLN A 77 -3.15 8.61 9.95
CA GLN A 77 -3.30 10.03 10.28
C GLN A 77 -4.57 10.37 11.08
N ASN A 78 -5.56 9.47 11.18
CA ASN A 78 -6.65 9.57 12.15
C ASN A 78 -7.48 8.27 12.18
N ARG A 79 -7.28 7.44 13.21
CA ARG A 79 -8.30 6.70 13.99
C ARG A 79 -7.66 5.47 14.65
N PRO A 80 -7.91 5.23 15.95
CA PRO A 80 -7.67 3.93 16.54
C PRO A 80 -8.62 2.92 15.90
N PHE A 81 -8.08 1.80 15.42
CA PHE A 81 -8.88 0.63 15.11
C PHE A 81 -9.47 0.13 16.43
N THR A 82 -10.74 0.47 16.68
CA THR A 82 -11.48 -0.10 17.79
C THR A 82 -11.74 -1.56 17.41
N TYR A 83 -10.93 -2.47 17.95
CA TYR A 83 -11.32 -3.86 18.03
C TYR A 83 -12.51 -3.89 18.98
N ALA A 84 -13.71 -4.06 18.44
CA ALA A 84 -14.85 -4.47 19.24
C ALA A 84 -14.52 -5.88 19.75
N VAL A 85 -14.06 -5.95 20.99
CA VAL A 85 -13.93 -7.21 21.72
C VAL A 85 -15.36 -7.55 22.17
N ALA A 86 -15.85 -8.70 21.71
CA ALA A 86 -17.14 -9.27 22.10
C ALA A 86 -17.15 -9.68 23.58
#